data_AF-A0AAD7WR34-F1
#
_entry.id   AF-A0AAD7WR34-F1
#
_cell.length_a   1.000
_cell.length_b   1.000
_cell.length_c   1.000
_cell.angle_alpha   90.00
_cell.angle_beta   90.00
_cell.angle_gamma   90.00
#
_symmetry.space_group_name_H-M   'P 1'
#
loop_
_entity.id
_entity.type
_entity.pdbx_description
1 polymer ?
#
loop_
_entity_poly.entity_id
_entity_poly.type
_entity_poly.pdbx_seq_one_letter_code
_entity_poly.pdbx_strand_id
1 'polypeptide(L)'
;MLSPWKPLTLGRTDVTEVFQILMNTVKDSKAETHFLSLLQHLLLVRNDYLARPQYYKLIDECIGQIVLHRNGADPDFRCKHMKMDFEGLIDNMVDQTKVETSEAKSVELEKKLDAELTARHELQVELRKMEGDHEQKVLELSAEKDVLGSEKAEREKENQTLLSEINQLKEKIDQLSKDLEEAKTKACPPPPPLPGGPGIPPPPPMAPGMPPPPPGLGAWGAPVVRALPFGLVPKKEYKPEVQLKRANWSKIGVEDLSENSLWTKSKEDRFESNELFAKLTVAFSAQTKTSKAKGSASHSYPRK
;
A
#
# COMPACT_ATOMS: atom_id res chain seq x y z
N MET A 1 22.29 17.99 28.93
CA MET A 1 23.33 18.04 29.99
C MET A 1 23.89 16.63 30.19
N LEU A 2 25.08 16.47 30.78
CA LEU A 2 25.57 15.17 31.22
C LEU A 2 24.95 14.86 32.60
N SER A 3 24.34 13.69 32.77
CA SER A 3 23.78 13.27 34.05
C SER A 3 24.90 13.17 35.12
N PRO A 4 24.67 13.62 36.37
CA PRO A 4 25.73 13.71 37.39
C PRO A 4 26.36 12.35 37.75
N TRP A 5 25.65 11.26 37.48
CA TRP A 5 26.09 9.87 37.62
C TRP A 5 27.35 9.49 36.83
N LYS A 6 27.61 10.14 35.68
CA LYS A 6 28.59 9.65 34.68
C LYS A 6 30.03 9.42 35.17
N PRO A 7 30.61 10.17 36.13
CA PRO A 7 31.96 9.90 36.63
C PRO A 7 32.08 8.59 37.42
N LEU A 8 31.03 8.20 38.16
CA LEU A 8 31.02 6.99 38.99
C LEU A 8 30.75 5.72 38.16
N THR A 9 29.91 5.83 37.13
CA THR A 9 29.54 4.71 36.25
C THR A 9 30.63 4.34 35.23
N LEU A 10 31.68 5.15 35.08
CA LEU A 10 32.61 5.05 33.94
C LEU A 10 33.62 3.88 34.03
N GLY A 11 33.72 3.20 35.18
CA GLY A 11 34.74 2.17 35.44
C GLY A 11 34.25 0.89 36.12
N ARG A 12 32.94 0.73 36.37
CA ARG A 12 32.35 -0.47 36.97
C ARG A 12 31.03 -0.79 36.29
N THR A 13 31.03 -1.80 35.43
CA THR A 13 29.86 -2.21 34.62
C THR A 13 29.35 -3.61 34.93
N ASP A 14 30.10 -4.43 35.68
CA ASP A 14 29.60 -5.70 36.20
C ASP A 14 28.80 -5.50 37.49
N VAL A 15 27.56 -6.02 37.49
CA VAL A 15 26.66 -6.03 38.64
C VAL A 15 27.22 -6.92 39.76
N THR A 16 27.94 -7.99 39.43
CA THR A 16 28.47 -8.97 40.39
C THR A 16 29.61 -8.38 41.20
N GLU A 17 30.59 -7.74 40.56
CA GLU A 17 31.67 -6.99 41.20
C GLU A 17 31.11 -5.91 42.14
N VAL A 18 30.20 -5.06 41.65
CA VAL A 18 29.59 -3.98 42.45
C VAL A 18 28.83 -4.54 43.65
N PHE A 19 28.05 -5.62 43.47
CA PHE A 19 27.35 -6.28 44.57
C PHE A 19 28.32 -6.86 45.61
N GLN A 20 29.41 -7.51 45.17
CA GLN A 20 30.40 -8.08 46.10
C GLN A 20 31.16 -6.99 46.87
N ILE A 21 31.47 -5.86 46.24
CA ILE A 21 32.07 -4.69 46.90
C ILE A 21 31.11 -4.14 47.97
N LEU A 22 29.83 -3.93 47.62
CA LEU A 22 28.82 -3.45 48.57
C LEU A 22 28.63 -4.42 49.74
N MET A 23 28.50 -5.72 49.47
CA MET A 23 28.39 -6.76 50.48
C MET A 23 29.60 -6.74 51.43
N ASN A 24 30.82 -6.75 50.90
CA ASN A 24 32.05 -6.67 51.69
C ASN A 24 32.16 -5.38 52.52
N THR A 25 31.53 -4.29 52.07
CA THR A 25 31.55 -2.98 52.76
C THR A 25 30.57 -2.94 53.94
N VAL A 26 29.42 -3.62 53.85
CA VAL A 26 28.42 -3.64 54.93
C VAL A 26 28.56 -4.81 55.90
N LYS A 27 29.30 -5.86 55.53
CA LYS A 27 29.46 -7.11 56.30
C LYS A 27 29.96 -6.88 57.73
N ASP A 28 29.47 -7.68 58.67
CA ASP A 28 29.80 -7.68 60.10
C ASP A 28 29.49 -6.31 60.77
N SER A 29 28.65 -5.49 60.15
CA SER A 29 28.28 -4.14 60.60
C SER A 29 26.76 -3.98 60.77
N LYS A 30 26.34 -2.91 61.45
CA LYS A 30 24.91 -2.58 61.62
C LYS A 30 24.19 -2.34 60.28
N ALA A 31 24.90 -1.94 59.23
CA ALA A 31 24.33 -1.69 57.90
C ALA A 31 23.91 -2.98 57.17
N GLU A 32 24.46 -4.15 57.51
CA GLU A 32 24.18 -5.42 56.84
C GLU A 32 22.68 -5.76 56.87
N THR A 33 22.04 -5.58 58.04
CA THR A 33 20.59 -5.83 58.22
C THR A 33 19.72 -4.89 57.37
N HIS A 34 20.16 -3.65 57.17
CA HIS A 34 19.47 -2.69 56.31
C HIS A 34 19.68 -2.99 54.82
N PHE A 35 20.88 -3.42 54.42
CA PHE A 35 21.18 -3.84 53.05
C PHE A 35 20.37 -5.10 52.66
N LEU A 36 20.31 -6.11 53.54
CA LEU A 36 19.46 -7.28 53.34
C LEU A 36 17.98 -6.89 53.20
N SER A 37 17.49 -5.98 54.05
CA SER A 37 16.12 -5.47 53.97
C SER A 37 15.84 -4.75 52.64
N LEU A 38 16.75 -3.91 52.15
CA LEU A 38 16.62 -3.26 50.84
C LEU A 38 16.49 -4.29 49.70
N LEU A 39 17.35 -5.30 49.67
CA LEU A 39 17.29 -6.37 48.67
C LEU A 39 15.96 -7.15 48.74
N GLN A 40 15.45 -7.43 49.95
CA GLN A 40 14.14 -8.06 50.15
C GLN A 40 12.99 -7.19 49.61
N HIS A 41 13.02 -5.87 49.81
CA HIS A 41 12.01 -4.97 49.24
C HIS A 41 12.08 -4.90 47.71
N LEU A 42 13.27 -4.99 47.10
CA LEU A 42 13.41 -5.07 45.64
C LEU A 42 12.77 -6.34 45.05
N LEU A 43 12.82 -7.47 45.77
CA LEU A 43 12.12 -8.70 45.36
C LEU A 43 10.58 -8.57 45.38
N LEU A 44 10.03 -7.60 46.13
CA LEU A 44 8.58 -7.32 46.17
C LEU A 44 8.12 -6.38 45.04
N VAL A 45 9.03 -5.87 44.20
CA VAL A 45 8.67 -5.01 43.05
C VAL A 45 7.84 -5.80 42.04
N ARG A 46 6.63 -5.29 41.74
CA ARG A 46 5.60 -5.93 40.90
C ARG A 46 6.20 -6.56 39.63
N ASN A 47 5.84 -7.82 39.37
CA ASN A 47 6.25 -8.54 38.17
C ASN A 47 5.40 -8.15 36.95
N ASP A 48 5.57 -6.90 36.51
CA ASP A 48 4.89 -6.30 35.37
C ASP A 48 5.90 -5.60 34.47
N TYR A 49 5.88 -5.89 33.17
CA TYR A 49 6.88 -5.46 32.20
C TYR A 49 6.98 -3.93 32.08
N LEU A 50 5.85 -3.21 32.17
CA LEU A 50 5.83 -1.76 31.99
C LEU A 50 6.10 -1.00 33.29
N ALA A 51 5.55 -1.42 34.43
CA ALA A 51 5.76 -0.72 35.70
C ALA A 51 7.09 -1.08 36.39
N ARG A 52 7.64 -2.29 36.22
CA ARG A 52 8.88 -2.68 36.90
C ARG A 52 10.05 -1.73 36.59
N PRO A 53 10.36 -1.35 35.34
CA PRO A 53 11.40 -0.36 35.06
C PRO A 53 11.16 0.98 35.76
N GLN A 54 9.89 1.44 35.85
CA GLN A 54 9.53 2.69 36.52
C GLN A 54 9.72 2.61 38.04
N TYR A 55 9.44 1.46 38.68
CA TYR A 55 9.78 1.26 40.09
C TYR A 55 11.29 1.34 40.33
N TYR A 56 12.11 0.66 39.52
CA TYR A 56 13.57 0.72 39.66
C TYR A 56 14.13 2.13 39.39
N LYS A 57 13.63 2.84 38.37
CA LYS A 57 14.02 4.23 38.07
C LYS A 57 13.67 5.19 39.20
N LEU A 58 12.48 5.06 39.80
CA LEU A 58 12.07 5.86 40.96
C LEU A 58 12.97 5.58 42.18
N ILE A 59 13.33 4.31 42.42
CA ILE A 59 14.21 3.91 43.53
C ILE A 59 15.64 4.43 43.32
N ASP A 60 16.18 4.34 42.10
CA ASP A 60 17.52 4.81 41.74
C ASP A 60 17.66 6.33 41.94
N GLU A 61 16.70 7.12 41.44
CA GLU A 61 16.66 8.58 41.64
C GLU A 61 16.46 8.96 43.12
N CYS A 62 15.71 8.16 43.90
CA CYS A 62 15.63 8.35 45.35
C CYS A 62 16.96 8.07 46.07
N ILE A 63 17.68 7.00 45.67
CA ILE A 63 19.03 6.72 46.16
C ILE A 63 19.98 7.85 45.78
N GLY A 64 19.86 8.40 44.57
CA GLY A 64 20.57 9.59 44.12
C GLY A 64 20.34 10.80 45.02
N GLN A 65 19.09 11.14 45.33
CA GLN A 65 18.77 12.27 46.22
C GLN A 65 19.27 12.08 47.68
N ILE A 66 19.38 10.83 48.15
CA ILE A 66 19.91 10.51 49.50
C ILE A 66 21.44 10.56 49.53
N VAL A 67 22.10 9.90 48.57
CA VAL A 67 23.56 9.69 48.59
C VAL A 67 24.31 10.88 47.99
N LEU A 68 23.74 11.54 46.97
CA LEU A 68 24.29 12.75 46.34
C LEU A 68 23.56 13.99 46.87
N HIS A 69 23.34 14.03 48.19
CA HIS A 69 22.60 15.09 48.86
C HIS A 69 23.22 16.48 48.60
N ARG A 70 22.36 17.49 48.41
CA ARG A 70 22.79 18.82 47.98
C ARG A 70 23.78 19.43 48.97
N ASN A 71 24.81 20.07 48.42
CA ASN A 71 25.95 20.68 49.12
C ASN A 71 26.96 19.70 49.73
N GLY A 72 26.84 18.38 49.50
CA GLY A 72 27.85 17.40 49.93
C GLY A 72 27.94 17.18 51.45
N ALA A 73 26.87 17.50 52.17
CA ALA A 73 26.71 17.20 53.60
C ALA A 73 25.68 16.08 53.78
N ASP A 74 25.89 15.24 54.81
CA ASP A 74 25.01 14.14 55.16
C ASP A 74 23.54 14.60 55.36
N PRO A 75 22.55 13.78 54.96
CA PRO A 75 21.15 14.01 55.32
C PRO A 75 20.94 14.10 56.83
N ASP A 76 20.01 14.95 57.29
CA ASP A 76 19.64 14.99 58.72
C ASP A 76 18.81 13.77 59.11
N PHE A 77 19.48 12.68 59.48
CA PHE A 77 18.89 11.44 59.97
C PHE A 77 18.10 11.60 61.29
N ARG A 78 18.10 12.78 61.93
CA ARG A 78 17.25 13.09 63.09
C ARG A 78 15.92 13.73 62.68
N CYS A 79 15.80 14.20 61.45
CA CYS A 79 14.56 14.75 60.92
C CYS A 79 13.57 13.62 60.56
N LYS A 80 12.33 13.71 61.06
CA LYS A 80 11.26 12.74 60.77
C LYS A 80 10.66 12.88 59.36
N HIS A 81 10.98 13.95 58.64
CA HIS A 81 10.38 14.27 57.33
C HIS A 81 11.46 14.80 56.38
N MET A 82 12.13 13.90 55.67
CA MET A 82 13.00 14.25 54.55
C MET A 82 12.16 14.78 53.38
N LYS A 83 12.48 15.97 52.87
CA LYS A 83 11.77 16.59 51.74
C LYS A 83 12.30 16.06 50.41
N MET A 84 11.79 14.91 50.00
CA MET A 84 11.96 14.40 48.63
C MET A 84 10.99 15.11 47.68
N ASP A 85 11.48 15.56 46.53
CA ASP A 85 10.63 16.07 45.45
C ASP A 85 10.17 14.90 44.57
N PHE A 86 9.07 14.25 44.97
CA PHE A 86 8.46 13.17 44.20
C PHE A 86 7.64 13.67 43.00
N GLU A 87 7.09 14.88 43.07
CA GLU A 87 6.17 15.40 42.05
C GLU A 87 6.95 15.84 40.81
N GLY A 88 7.99 16.66 41.00
CA GLY A 88 8.92 16.99 39.92
C GLY A 88 9.69 15.77 39.39
N LEU A 89 9.97 14.77 40.24
CA LEU A 89 10.61 13.53 39.79
C LEU A 89 9.67 12.68 38.89
N ILE A 90 8.40 12.53 39.27
CA ILE A 90 7.42 11.78 38.48
C ILE A 90 7.17 12.46 37.12
N ASP A 91 7.02 13.79 37.09
CA ASP A 91 6.84 14.52 35.82
C ASP A 91 8.06 14.36 34.90
N ASN A 92 9.28 14.51 35.42
CA ASN A 92 10.51 14.26 34.64
C ASN A 92 10.61 12.81 34.14
N MET A 93 10.23 11.82 34.95
CA MET A 93 10.19 10.41 34.53
C MET A 93 9.17 10.18 33.41
N VAL A 94 7.98 10.76 33.53
CA VAL A 94 6.89 10.67 32.55
C VAL A 94 7.30 11.32 31.22
N ASP A 95 7.87 12.53 31.26
CA ASP A 95 8.32 13.22 30.05
C ASP A 95 9.52 12.53 29.39
N GLN A 96 10.48 12.02 30.15
CA GLN A 96 11.58 11.26 29.57
C GLN A 96 11.08 9.96 28.89
N THR A 97 10.13 9.24 29.49
CA THR A 97 9.55 8.05 28.84
C THR A 97 8.69 8.40 27.61
N LYS A 98 8.07 9.59 27.54
CA LYS A 98 7.47 10.10 26.28
C LYS A 98 8.55 10.33 25.21
N VAL A 99 9.67 10.97 25.57
CA VAL A 99 10.80 11.22 24.66
C VAL A 99 11.37 9.90 24.13
N GLU A 100 11.78 8.99 25.01
CA GLU A 100 12.28 7.64 24.67
C GLU A 100 11.32 6.88 23.72
N THR A 101 10.01 6.94 24.00
CA THR A 101 8.98 6.31 23.15
C THR A 101 8.81 7.01 21.79
N SER A 102 9.05 8.32 21.70
CA SER A 102 8.97 9.09 20.46
C SER A 102 10.21 8.91 19.57
N GLU A 103 11.40 8.87 20.18
CA GLU A 103 12.67 8.61 19.50
C GLU A 103 12.69 7.20 18.90
N ALA A 104 12.27 6.18 19.68
CA ALA A 104 12.15 4.81 19.18
C ALA A 104 11.21 4.68 17.97
N LYS A 105 10.09 5.42 17.96
CA LYS A 105 9.17 5.50 16.82
C LYS A 105 9.76 6.24 15.63
N SER A 106 10.56 7.28 15.86
CA SER A 106 11.28 8.00 14.80
C SER A 106 12.22 7.04 14.07
N VAL A 107 13.05 6.29 14.81
CA VAL A 107 13.98 5.30 14.25
C VAL A 107 13.25 4.15 13.53
N GLU A 108 12.09 3.71 14.03
CA GLU A 108 11.28 2.70 13.35
C GLU A 108 10.69 3.21 12.01
N LEU A 109 10.28 4.48 11.95
CA LEU A 109 9.76 5.10 10.73
C LEU A 109 10.88 5.42 9.71
N GLU A 110 12.02 5.90 10.19
CA GLU A 110 13.23 6.16 9.40
C GLU A 110 13.70 4.87 8.71
N LYS A 111 13.84 3.77 9.46
CA LYS A 111 14.18 2.45 8.90
C LYS A 111 13.17 1.93 7.86
N LYS A 112 11.89 2.26 7.99
CA LYS A 112 10.87 1.91 6.99
C LYS A 112 10.97 2.79 5.74
N LEU A 113 11.26 4.08 5.91
CA LEU A 113 11.50 5.00 4.80
C LEU A 113 12.70 4.55 3.95
N ASP A 114 13.81 4.17 4.57
CA ASP A 114 15.01 3.68 3.87
C ASP A 114 14.74 2.39 3.08
N ALA A 115 13.98 1.46 3.65
CA ALA A 115 13.60 0.21 2.99
C ALA A 115 12.69 0.44 1.78
N GLU A 116 11.68 1.30 1.91
CA GLU A 116 10.80 1.69 0.80
C GLU A 116 11.55 2.49 -0.28
N LEU A 117 12.49 3.37 0.10
CA LEU A 117 13.33 4.09 -0.86
C LEU A 117 14.25 3.15 -1.65
N THR A 118 14.78 2.11 -1.01
CA THR A 118 15.60 1.09 -1.66
C THR A 118 14.76 0.27 -2.65
N ALA A 119 13.63 -0.29 -2.20
CA ALA A 119 12.72 -1.05 -3.07
C ALA A 119 12.19 -0.20 -4.25
N ARG A 120 11.90 1.09 -4.03
CA ARG A 120 11.52 2.03 -5.10
C ARG A 120 12.65 2.26 -6.09
N HIS A 121 13.91 2.27 -5.65
CA HIS A 121 15.06 2.44 -6.53
C HIS A 121 15.30 1.18 -7.38
N GLU A 122 15.22 -0.01 -6.78
CA GLU A 122 15.32 -1.30 -7.47
C GLU A 122 14.26 -1.43 -8.58
N LEU A 123 12.99 -1.19 -8.26
CA LEU A 123 11.89 -1.20 -9.24
C LEU A 123 12.07 -0.13 -10.34
N GLN A 124 12.66 1.03 -10.02
CA GLN A 124 12.93 2.08 -11.00
C GLN A 124 14.09 1.73 -11.95
N VAL A 125 15.06 0.91 -11.50
CA VAL A 125 16.13 0.36 -12.34
C VAL A 125 15.58 -0.76 -13.24
N GLU A 126 14.74 -1.64 -12.70
CA GLU A 126 14.13 -2.73 -13.48
C GLU A 126 13.17 -2.20 -14.54
N LEU A 127 12.35 -1.17 -14.23
CA LEU A 127 11.52 -0.46 -15.22
C LEU A 127 12.36 0.08 -16.38
N ARG A 128 13.45 0.82 -16.09
CA ARG A 128 14.32 1.38 -17.14
C ARG A 128 14.93 0.28 -18.01
N LYS A 129 15.32 -0.85 -17.42
CA LYS A 129 15.84 -1.99 -18.18
C LYS A 129 14.76 -2.54 -19.12
N MET A 130 13.55 -2.78 -18.60
CA MET A 130 12.42 -3.25 -19.41
C MET A 130 12.03 -2.25 -20.51
N GLU A 131 12.12 -0.94 -20.27
CA GLU A 131 11.91 0.09 -21.29
C GLU A 131 12.93 -0.04 -22.44
N GLY A 132 14.23 -0.15 -22.12
CA GLY A 132 15.29 -0.36 -23.11
C GLY A 132 15.18 -1.69 -23.88
N ASP A 133 14.84 -2.78 -23.19
CA ASP A 133 14.61 -4.10 -23.80
C ASP A 133 13.44 -4.05 -24.81
N HIS A 134 12.40 -3.23 -24.56
CA HIS A 134 11.31 -3.00 -25.51
C HIS A 134 11.70 -2.06 -26.66
N GLU A 135 12.44 -0.97 -26.41
CA GLU A 135 12.91 -0.07 -27.47
C GLU A 135 13.82 -0.79 -28.47
N GLN A 136 14.76 -1.62 -28.00
CA GLN A 136 15.58 -2.47 -28.87
C GLN A 136 14.70 -3.40 -29.71
N LYS A 137 13.70 -4.05 -29.11
CA LYS A 137 12.83 -4.98 -29.83
C LYS A 137 11.94 -4.32 -30.89
N VAL A 138 11.55 -3.05 -30.68
CA VAL A 138 10.86 -2.24 -31.70
C VAL A 138 11.79 -1.92 -32.86
N LEU A 139 13.07 -1.61 -32.61
CA LEU A 139 14.07 -1.38 -33.66
C LEU A 139 14.35 -2.66 -34.47
N GLU A 140 14.52 -3.80 -33.80
CA GLU A 140 14.71 -5.11 -34.44
C GLU A 140 13.53 -5.46 -35.38
N LEU A 141 12.29 -5.35 -34.89
CA LEU A 141 11.09 -5.61 -35.69
C LEU A 141 10.90 -4.61 -36.84
N SER A 142 11.37 -3.37 -36.71
CA SER A 142 11.37 -2.41 -37.82
C SER A 142 12.37 -2.81 -38.90
N ALA A 143 13.58 -3.21 -38.52
CA ALA A 143 14.59 -3.66 -39.46
C ALA A 143 14.19 -4.96 -40.19
N GLU A 144 13.62 -5.94 -39.47
CA GLU A 144 13.08 -7.17 -40.05
C GLU A 144 11.98 -6.86 -41.08
N LYS A 145 11.06 -5.95 -40.75
CA LYS A 145 9.99 -5.50 -41.66
C LYS A 145 10.54 -4.86 -42.93
N ASP A 146 11.60 -4.06 -42.85
CA ASP A 146 12.18 -3.38 -44.02
C ASP A 146 12.96 -4.36 -44.92
N VAL A 147 13.59 -5.39 -44.34
CA VAL A 147 14.15 -6.54 -45.07
C VAL A 147 13.04 -7.33 -45.79
N LEU A 148 12.00 -7.76 -45.07
CA LEU A 148 10.86 -8.49 -45.65
C LEU A 148 10.12 -7.67 -46.73
N GLY A 149 10.05 -6.35 -46.58
CA GLY A 149 9.53 -5.45 -47.61
C GLY A 149 10.37 -5.45 -48.89
N SER A 150 11.70 -5.52 -48.74
CA SER A 150 12.65 -5.59 -49.85
C SER A 150 12.58 -6.94 -50.57
N GLU A 151 12.61 -8.05 -49.83
CA GLU A 151 12.45 -9.42 -50.37
C GLU A 151 11.10 -9.59 -51.10
N LYS A 152 10.01 -9.04 -50.54
CA LYS A 152 8.69 -9.06 -51.19
C LYS A 152 8.72 -8.32 -52.53
N ALA A 153 9.32 -7.12 -52.57
CA ALA A 153 9.41 -6.33 -53.80
C ALA A 153 10.30 -6.99 -54.87
N GLU A 154 11.31 -7.76 -54.46
CA GLU A 154 12.12 -8.58 -55.37
C GLU A 154 11.31 -9.76 -55.93
N ARG A 155 10.64 -10.56 -55.07
CA ARG A 155 9.77 -11.66 -55.53
C ARG A 155 8.58 -11.20 -56.37
N GLU A 156 8.09 -9.97 -56.20
CA GLU A 156 7.05 -9.39 -57.06
C GLU A 156 7.58 -9.06 -58.47
N LYS A 157 8.83 -8.59 -58.61
CA LYS A 157 9.49 -8.45 -59.92
C LYS A 157 9.72 -9.81 -60.58
N GLU A 158 10.18 -10.79 -59.80
CA GLU A 158 10.44 -12.14 -60.28
C GLU A 158 9.14 -12.81 -60.80
N ASN A 159 8.02 -12.66 -60.09
CA ASN A 159 6.71 -13.08 -60.56
C ASN A 159 6.26 -12.38 -61.85
N GLN A 160 6.49 -11.07 -61.99
CA GLN A 160 6.17 -10.34 -63.21
C GLN A 160 6.98 -10.84 -64.41
N THR A 161 8.27 -11.14 -64.22
CA THR A 161 9.13 -11.75 -65.25
C THR A 161 8.58 -13.12 -65.67
N LEU A 162 8.32 -14.02 -64.72
CA LEU A 162 7.79 -15.36 -65.00
C LEU A 162 6.41 -15.32 -65.68
N LEU A 163 5.53 -14.38 -65.30
CA LEU A 163 4.25 -14.18 -65.99
C LEU A 163 4.42 -13.72 -67.45
N SER A 164 5.45 -12.92 -67.74
CA SER A 164 5.77 -12.53 -69.11
C SER A 164 6.29 -13.70 -69.96
N GLU A 165 7.13 -14.57 -69.38
CA GLU A 165 7.60 -15.80 -70.04
C GLU A 165 6.47 -16.79 -70.30
N ILE A 166 5.56 -16.99 -69.33
CA ILE A 166 4.37 -17.84 -69.49
C ILE A 166 3.49 -17.35 -70.64
N ASN A 167 3.31 -16.04 -70.81
CA ASN A 167 2.54 -15.48 -71.93
C ASN A 167 3.26 -15.68 -73.27
N GLN A 168 4.57 -15.43 -73.36
CA GLN A 168 5.34 -15.71 -74.58
C GLN A 168 5.34 -17.20 -74.95
N LEU A 169 5.33 -18.10 -73.97
CA LEU A 169 5.23 -19.55 -74.20
C LEU A 169 3.83 -19.96 -74.68
N LYS A 170 2.77 -19.33 -74.16
CA LYS A 170 1.41 -19.52 -74.69
C LYS A 170 1.30 -19.07 -76.15
N GLU A 171 1.77 -17.87 -76.49
CA GLU A 171 1.75 -17.37 -77.87
C GLU A 171 2.48 -18.31 -78.84
N LYS A 172 3.61 -18.90 -78.42
CA LYS A 172 4.32 -19.93 -79.19
C LYS A 172 3.54 -21.23 -79.33
N ILE A 173 2.85 -21.68 -78.28
CA ILE A 173 1.99 -22.88 -78.31
C ILE A 173 0.76 -22.66 -79.21
N ASP A 174 0.12 -21.50 -79.13
CA ASP A 174 -1.02 -21.14 -79.97
C ASP A 174 -0.61 -21.04 -81.45
N GLN A 175 0.56 -20.44 -81.75
CA GLN A 175 1.10 -20.40 -83.12
C GLN A 175 1.43 -21.81 -83.63
N LEU A 176 2.16 -22.63 -82.87
CA LEU A 176 2.47 -24.02 -83.26
C LEU A 176 1.22 -24.89 -83.42
N SER A 177 0.18 -24.65 -82.64
CA SER A 177 -1.12 -25.32 -82.78
C SER A 177 -1.84 -24.90 -84.07
N LYS A 178 -1.73 -23.62 -84.44
CA LYS A 178 -2.27 -23.06 -85.69
C LYS A 178 -1.55 -23.63 -86.91
N ASP A 179 -0.22 -23.68 -86.88
CA ASP A 179 0.62 -24.30 -87.91
C ASP A 179 0.30 -25.79 -88.07
N LEU A 180 0.01 -26.49 -86.97
CA LEU A 180 -0.37 -27.90 -86.95
C LEU A 180 -1.76 -28.15 -87.56
N GLU A 181 -2.75 -27.29 -87.32
CA GLU A 181 -4.04 -27.38 -88.01
C GLU A 181 -3.91 -27.01 -89.50
N GLU A 182 -3.13 -25.99 -89.85
CA GLU A 182 -2.86 -25.62 -91.24
C GLU A 182 -2.22 -26.79 -91.99
N ALA A 183 -1.28 -27.51 -91.36
CA ALA A 183 -0.69 -28.76 -91.90
C ALA A 183 -1.71 -29.91 -92.07
N LYS A 184 -2.76 -30.01 -91.25
CA LYS A 184 -3.83 -31.02 -91.40
C LYS A 184 -4.77 -30.72 -92.58
N THR A 185 -4.96 -29.47 -92.96
CA THR A 185 -5.99 -29.05 -93.94
C THR A 185 -5.72 -29.40 -95.42
N LYS A 186 -4.75 -30.27 -95.73
CA LYS A 186 -4.53 -30.79 -97.10
C LYS A 186 -5.43 -31.98 -97.47
N ALA A 187 -6.73 -31.92 -97.14
CA ALA A 187 -7.76 -32.81 -97.68
C ALA A 187 -9.18 -32.21 -97.63
N CYS A 188 -9.80 -32.04 -98.81
CA CYS A 188 -11.24 -31.76 -99.03
C CYS A 188 -11.82 -30.37 -98.62
N PRO A 189 -13.04 -30.00 -99.11
CA PRO A 189 -13.42 -28.60 -99.38
C PRO A 189 -14.43 -27.98 -98.38
N PRO A 190 -14.68 -26.63 -98.44
CA PRO A 190 -15.46 -25.91 -97.44
C PRO A 190 -16.99 -25.80 -97.71
N PRO A 191 -17.82 -25.69 -96.65
CA PRO A 191 -19.24 -25.28 -96.74
C PRO A 191 -19.44 -23.74 -96.68
N PRO A 192 -20.60 -23.21 -97.09
CA PRO A 192 -20.84 -21.77 -97.23
C PRO A 192 -21.36 -21.05 -95.96
N PRO A 193 -21.22 -19.71 -95.86
CA PRO A 193 -21.72 -18.91 -94.74
C PRO A 193 -23.17 -18.41 -94.92
N LEU A 194 -23.85 -18.12 -93.80
CA LEU A 194 -25.10 -17.34 -93.74
C LEU A 194 -24.95 -16.11 -92.80
N PRO A 195 -25.83 -15.08 -92.89
CA PRO A 195 -25.49 -13.72 -92.46
C PRO A 195 -26.22 -13.20 -91.20
N GLY A 196 -25.66 -12.13 -90.62
CA GLY A 196 -26.44 -11.05 -89.98
C GLY A 196 -26.39 -10.95 -88.44
N GLY A 197 -25.79 -9.88 -87.92
CA GLY A 197 -25.84 -9.51 -86.50
C GLY A 197 -24.65 -8.64 -86.05
N PRO A 198 -24.81 -7.33 -85.81
CA PRO A 198 -23.70 -6.44 -85.43
C PRO A 198 -23.64 -6.11 -83.92
N GLY A 199 -22.42 -5.91 -83.40
CA GLY A 199 -22.17 -4.97 -82.29
C GLY A 199 -21.84 -5.53 -80.89
N ILE A 200 -20.67 -5.13 -80.37
CA ILE A 200 -20.17 -5.15 -78.96
C ILE A 200 -19.12 -3.99 -78.87
N PRO A 201 -18.58 -3.52 -77.72
CA PRO A 201 -18.95 -3.56 -76.27
C PRO A 201 -19.12 -2.09 -75.73
N PRO A 202 -18.61 -1.56 -74.58
CA PRO A 202 -18.23 -2.05 -73.22
C PRO A 202 -18.80 -1.21 -71.98
N PRO A 203 -18.51 -1.59 -70.70
CA PRO A 203 -18.81 -0.83 -69.43
C PRO A 203 -17.61 0.06 -68.92
N PRO A 204 -17.52 0.70 -67.69
CA PRO A 204 -18.36 0.79 -66.47
C PRO A 204 -18.86 2.25 -66.13
N PRO A 205 -18.62 3.03 -65.01
CA PRO A 205 -17.69 3.03 -63.83
C PRO A 205 -18.37 3.20 -62.40
N MET A 206 -17.91 4.10 -61.49
CA MET A 206 -18.34 4.27 -60.06
C MET A 206 -18.24 5.71 -59.46
N ALA A 207 -18.79 5.92 -58.23
CA ALA A 207 -18.51 6.94 -57.18
C ALA A 207 -19.17 8.37 -57.29
N PRO A 208 -19.20 9.27 -56.25
CA PRO A 208 -18.93 9.16 -54.78
C PRO A 208 -19.94 9.86 -53.79
N GLY A 209 -19.87 9.59 -52.47
CA GLY A 209 -19.83 10.61 -51.38
C GLY A 209 -21.06 11.22 -50.64
N MET A 210 -21.34 10.72 -49.41
CA MET A 210 -21.68 11.45 -48.13
C MET A 210 -23.04 12.18 -47.84
N PRO A 211 -23.42 12.43 -46.54
CA PRO A 211 -24.80 12.67 -45.98
C PRO A 211 -25.00 14.14 -45.42
N PRO A 212 -25.89 14.59 -44.45
CA PRO A 212 -26.72 13.92 -43.39
C PRO A 212 -28.22 14.38 -43.11
N PRO A 213 -28.74 14.96 -41.97
CA PRO A 213 -29.93 14.40 -41.25
C PRO A 213 -31.33 15.14 -41.20
N PRO A 214 -31.89 15.75 -40.10
CA PRO A 214 -33.26 15.41 -39.63
C PRO A 214 -34.25 16.59 -39.39
N PRO A 215 -35.52 16.39 -38.95
CA PRO A 215 -35.84 16.47 -37.50
C PRO A 215 -37.07 15.69 -36.93
N GLY A 216 -36.90 15.10 -35.74
CA GLY A 216 -37.77 15.13 -34.53
C GLY A 216 -39.28 14.81 -34.52
N LEU A 217 -39.72 14.02 -33.53
CA LEU A 217 -40.65 14.39 -32.42
C LEU A 217 -40.98 13.18 -31.51
N GLY A 218 -41.05 13.36 -30.18
CA GLY A 218 -41.72 12.37 -29.30
C GLY A 218 -41.10 12.20 -27.90
N ALA A 219 -41.96 12.26 -26.88
CA ALA A 219 -41.67 11.97 -25.45
C ALA A 219 -41.39 10.46 -25.22
N TRP A 220 -41.01 9.92 -24.05
CA TRP A 220 -41.41 10.25 -22.67
C TRP A 220 -40.25 10.07 -21.67
N GLY A 221 -40.23 10.89 -20.61
CA GLY A 221 -39.22 10.82 -19.56
C GLY A 221 -39.55 9.80 -18.47
N ALA A 222 -38.66 8.83 -18.26
CA ALA A 222 -38.58 8.09 -17.00
C ALA A 222 -37.79 8.92 -15.96
N PRO A 223 -38.04 8.75 -14.64
CA PRO A 223 -37.27 9.46 -13.63
C PRO A 223 -35.82 8.98 -13.62
N VAL A 224 -34.89 9.87 -14.01
CA VAL A 224 -33.46 9.61 -13.92
C VAL A 224 -33.08 9.49 -12.44
N VAL A 225 -32.84 8.25 -11.99
CA VAL A 225 -32.07 8.01 -10.77
C VAL A 225 -30.71 8.67 -10.99
N ARG A 226 -30.42 9.72 -10.23
CA ARG A 226 -29.15 10.44 -10.33
C ARG A 226 -28.03 9.50 -9.89
N ALA A 227 -27.37 8.87 -10.85
CA ALA A 227 -26.13 8.16 -10.62
C ALA A 227 -25.14 9.11 -9.95
N LEU A 228 -24.53 8.69 -8.85
CA LEU A 228 -23.47 9.46 -8.22
C LEU A 228 -22.27 9.47 -9.19
N PRO A 229 -21.56 10.62 -9.33
CA PRO A 229 -20.40 10.71 -10.21
C PRO A 229 -19.30 9.72 -9.79
N PHE A 230 -18.43 9.39 -10.74
CA PHE A 230 -17.30 8.47 -10.56
C PHE A 230 -17.68 7.04 -10.14
N GLY A 231 -18.91 6.60 -10.41
CA GLY A 231 -19.35 5.21 -10.19
C GLY A 231 -19.63 4.85 -8.74
N LEU A 232 -19.79 5.84 -7.85
CA LEU A 232 -20.11 5.63 -6.45
C LEU A 232 -21.48 4.94 -6.29
N VAL A 233 -21.50 3.82 -5.56
CA VAL A 233 -22.74 3.11 -5.19
C VAL A 233 -23.37 3.81 -3.98
N PRO A 234 -24.71 3.93 -3.88
CA PRO A 234 -25.37 4.46 -2.68
C PRO A 234 -24.95 3.70 -1.42
N LYS A 235 -24.41 4.42 -0.43
CA LYS A 235 -23.94 3.83 0.83
C LYS A 235 -25.06 3.08 1.54
N LYS A 236 -24.78 1.83 1.90
CA LYS A 236 -25.66 0.93 2.64
C LYS A 236 -26.03 1.52 4.01
N GLU A 237 -27.32 1.66 4.29
CA GLU A 237 -27.81 2.23 5.56
C GLU A 237 -27.69 1.24 6.72
N TYR A 238 -26.68 1.41 7.56
CA TYR A 238 -26.57 0.68 8.83
C TYR A 238 -27.45 1.32 9.89
N LYS A 239 -28.36 0.54 10.47
CA LYS A 239 -29.17 0.92 11.64
C LYS A 239 -28.58 0.26 12.89
N PRO A 240 -27.65 0.93 13.61
CA PRO A 240 -27.05 0.36 14.81
C PRO A 240 -28.11 0.15 15.90
N GLU A 241 -28.06 -1.00 16.56
CA GLU A 241 -29.03 -1.40 17.60
C GLU A 241 -28.96 -0.52 18.86
N VAL A 242 -27.82 0.13 19.09
CA VAL A 242 -27.58 1.05 20.23
C VAL A 242 -27.27 2.44 19.72
N GLN A 243 -27.83 3.47 20.37
CA GLN A 243 -27.47 4.86 20.08
C GLN A 243 -25.98 5.12 20.38
N LEU A 244 -25.22 5.44 19.34
CA LEU A 244 -23.83 5.85 19.44
C LEU A 244 -23.71 7.37 19.61
N LYS A 245 -22.62 7.83 20.23
CA LYS A 245 -22.28 9.25 20.34
C LYS A 245 -22.06 9.82 18.93
N ARG A 246 -22.83 10.85 18.57
CA ARG A 246 -22.71 11.53 17.27
C ARG A 246 -21.36 12.24 17.18
N ALA A 247 -20.56 11.92 16.18
CA ALA A 247 -19.36 12.66 15.85
C ALA A 247 -19.72 13.99 15.16
N ASN A 248 -19.04 15.08 15.54
CA ASN A 248 -19.17 16.39 14.90
C ASN A 248 -18.25 16.45 13.66
N TRP A 249 -18.67 15.78 12.59
CA TRP A 249 -17.94 15.77 11.31
C TRP A 249 -18.68 16.61 10.27
N SER A 250 -17.94 17.44 9.53
CA SER A 250 -18.45 18.10 8.33
C SER A 250 -18.78 17.05 7.27
N LYS A 251 -20.00 17.09 6.73
CA LYS A 251 -20.39 16.21 5.62
C LYS A 251 -19.70 16.72 4.35
N ILE A 252 -18.89 15.86 3.73
CA ILE A 252 -18.29 16.12 2.41
C ILE A 252 -19.41 16.08 1.35
N GLY A 253 -19.48 17.10 0.49
CA GLY A 253 -20.38 17.15 -0.65
C GLY A 253 -19.96 16.15 -1.73
N VAL A 254 -20.89 15.78 -2.61
CA VAL A 254 -20.56 14.98 -3.80
C VAL A 254 -19.81 15.86 -4.82
N GLU A 255 -20.14 17.14 -4.81
CA GLU A 255 -19.48 18.28 -5.45
C GLU A 255 -18.02 18.51 -5.00
N ASP A 256 -17.64 18.07 -3.80
CA ASP A 256 -16.26 18.21 -3.27
C ASP A 256 -15.34 17.03 -3.65
N LEU A 257 -15.87 15.99 -4.31
CA LEU A 257 -15.14 14.77 -4.64
C LEU A 257 -14.52 14.85 -6.04
N SER A 258 -13.21 14.66 -6.12
CA SER A 258 -12.49 14.45 -7.39
C SER A 258 -12.43 12.96 -7.75
N GLU A 259 -12.34 12.66 -9.05
CA GLU A 259 -12.23 11.28 -9.58
C GLU A 259 -11.07 10.49 -8.97
N ASN A 260 -9.98 11.17 -8.63
CA ASN A 260 -8.79 10.57 -8.04
C ASN A 260 -8.82 10.42 -6.51
N SER A 261 -9.88 10.89 -5.85
CA SER A 261 -10.05 10.89 -4.39
C SER A 261 -9.99 9.49 -3.77
N LEU A 262 -9.63 9.42 -2.48
CA LEU A 262 -9.66 8.16 -1.72
C LEU A 262 -11.07 7.53 -1.71
N TRP A 263 -12.10 8.38 -1.65
CA TRP A 263 -13.51 7.96 -1.56
C TRP A 263 -14.05 7.30 -2.85
N THR A 264 -13.53 7.63 -4.03
CA THR A 264 -13.96 6.99 -5.30
C THR A 264 -13.29 5.63 -5.53
N LYS A 265 -12.14 5.39 -4.88
CA LYS A 265 -11.33 4.17 -5.03
C LYS A 265 -11.50 3.16 -3.88
N SER A 266 -12.15 3.57 -2.79
CA SER A 266 -12.31 2.74 -1.59
C SER A 266 -13.48 1.76 -1.72
N LYS A 267 -13.19 0.46 -1.76
CA LYS A 267 -14.20 -0.61 -1.74
C LYS A 267 -14.60 -0.95 -0.30
N GLU A 268 -15.45 -0.12 0.29
CA GLU A 268 -15.86 -0.20 1.70
C GLU A 268 -16.43 -1.58 2.08
N ASP A 269 -17.19 -2.22 1.18
CA ASP A 269 -17.82 -3.54 1.39
C ASP A 269 -16.80 -4.65 1.73
N ARG A 270 -15.53 -4.51 1.28
CA ARG A 270 -14.46 -5.48 1.56
C ARG A 270 -13.95 -5.46 3.00
N PHE A 271 -14.30 -4.43 3.77
CA PHE A 271 -13.81 -4.21 5.13
C PHE A 271 -14.94 -4.23 6.18
N GLU A 272 -16.17 -4.59 5.77
CA GLU A 272 -17.25 -4.90 6.70
C GLU A 272 -16.92 -6.12 7.56
N SER A 273 -17.12 -6.00 8.87
CA SER A 273 -17.12 -7.15 9.79
C SER A 273 -18.00 -6.88 10.99
N ASN A 274 -18.84 -7.85 11.36
CA ASN A 274 -19.70 -7.77 12.54
C ASN A 274 -18.89 -7.57 13.84
N GLU A 275 -17.65 -8.05 13.91
CA GLU A 275 -16.77 -7.75 15.04
C GLU A 275 -16.37 -6.28 15.11
N LEU A 276 -16.13 -5.63 13.97
CA LEU A 276 -15.78 -4.20 13.94
C LEU A 276 -16.99 -3.36 14.40
N PHE A 277 -18.19 -3.68 13.93
CA PHE A 277 -19.42 -3.04 14.40
C PHE A 277 -19.68 -3.28 15.90
N ALA A 278 -19.41 -4.48 16.42
CA ALA A 278 -19.49 -4.75 17.86
C ALA A 278 -18.46 -3.94 18.67
N LYS A 279 -17.19 -3.91 18.23
CA LYS A 279 -16.10 -3.14 18.86
C LYS A 279 -16.40 -1.63 18.85
N LEU A 280 -16.89 -1.09 17.74
CA LEU A 280 -17.34 0.30 17.62
C LEU A 280 -18.53 0.59 18.55
N THR A 281 -19.49 -0.34 18.66
CA THR A 281 -20.65 -0.18 19.54
C THR A 281 -20.24 -0.12 21.01
N VAL A 282 -19.31 -0.98 21.44
CA VAL A 282 -18.75 -0.95 22.81
C VAL A 282 -18.01 0.37 23.06
N ALA A 283 -17.16 0.83 22.13
CA ALA A 283 -16.35 2.04 22.30
C ALA A 283 -17.15 3.35 22.25
N PHE A 284 -18.18 3.44 21.40
CA PHE A 284 -18.88 4.70 21.09
C PHE A 284 -20.35 4.75 21.55
N SER A 285 -20.88 3.73 22.23
CA SER A 285 -22.24 3.79 22.79
C SER A 285 -22.45 4.99 23.72
N ALA A 286 -23.65 5.57 23.67
CA ALA A 286 -24.02 6.70 24.51
C ALA A 286 -24.46 6.29 25.93
N GLN A 287 -24.47 4.99 26.26
CA GLN A 287 -25.02 4.48 27.52
C GLN A 287 -24.12 4.79 28.73
N THR A 288 -24.55 5.75 29.55
CA THR A 288 -24.04 5.95 30.91
C THR A 288 -24.50 4.79 31.81
N LYS A 289 -23.59 3.86 32.16
CA LYS A 289 -23.89 2.70 33.02
C LYS A 289 -24.31 3.11 34.43
N THR A 290 -25.62 3.20 34.66
CA THR A 290 -26.26 3.35 35.98
C THR A 290 -27.20 2.17 36.26
N SER A 291 -26.76 0.95 35.93
CA SER A 291 -27.45 -0.30 36.24
C SER A 291 -27.42 -0.57 37.76
N LYS A 292 -28.42 -0.07 38.50
CA LYS A 292 -28.66 -0.41 39.90
C LYS A 292 -28.87 -1.92 40.04
N ALA A 293 -27.92 -2.63 40.66
CA ALA A 293 -28.18 -3.98 41.14
C ALA A 293 -29.18 -3.94 42.31
N LYS A 294 -30.29 -4.67 42.18
CA LYS A 294 -31.21 -4.97 43.28
C LYS A 294 -30.90 -6.37 43.82
N GLY A 295 -31.06 -6.52 45.13
CA GLY A 295 -30.96 -7.78 45.84
C GLY A 295 -29.57 -8.04 46.43
N SER A 296 -29.35 -8.48 47.67
CA SER A 296 -30.13 -8.62 48.91
C SER A 296 -29.50 -9.80 49.66
N ALA A 297 -28.53 -9.53 50.53
CA ALA A 297 -28.12 -10.46 51.57
C ALA A 297 -27.54 -9.65 52.74
N SER A 298 -28.11 -9.82 53.93
CA SER A 298 -27.63 -9.18 55.15
C SER A 298 -26.55 -10.03 55.81
N HIS A 299 -25.44 -9.40 56.21
CA HIS A 299 -24.62 -9.92 57.31
C HIS A 299 -24.07 -8.78 58.17
N SER A 300 -24.35 -8.86 59.47
CA SER A 300 -23.90 -7.91 60.49
C SER A 300 -22.62 -8.41 61.15
N TYR A 301 -21.60 -7.56 61.24
CA TYR A 301 -20.41 -7.84 62.04
C TYR A 301 -20.74 -7.88 63.54
N PRO A 302 -20.28 -8.90 64.30
CA PRO A 302 -20.03 -8.74 65.72
C PRO A 302 -18.69 -8.01 65.92
N ARG A 303 -18.65 -7.01 66.81
CA ARG A 303 -17.39 -6.47 67.34
C ARG A 303 -16.91 -7.35 68.51
N LYS A 304 -15.61 -7.61 68.56
CA LYS A 304 -14.80 -7.58 69.78
C LYS A 304 -13.49 -6.89 69.46
#